data_AF-A0A524L5S6-F1
#
_entry.id   AF-A0A524L5S6-F1
#
_cell.length_a   1.000
_cell.length_b   1.000
_cell.length_c   1.000
_cell.angle_alpha   90.00
_cell.angle_beta   90.00
_cell.angle_gamma   90.00
#
_symmetry.space_group_name_H-M   'P 1'
#
loop_
_entity.id
_entity.type
_entity.pdbx_description
1 polymer ?
#
loop_
_entity_poly.entity_id
_entity_poly.type
_entity_poly.pdbx_seq_one_letter_code
_entity_poly.pdbx_strand_id
1 'polypeptide(L)'
;MKKIIQPLISLFFAVLLTAGNPVNVPLGHPVYHFFDRIESMGVLDNVLDGVKPFDRSHVAELLQQIDQNREKLTSIDREKLDNLLLDFRYEIDPEQKYANQPSGQDWYSPFDGWQRIKTDFFRVFAQNQPEEENHLFLWEDGGNSFYFDFIYDITMDSRSDEVRRNKDMMTFSARGTIAENFGYSVQVAMATLRGDLVYRNNDPLLKKTFRNNREDATYFDRSSGDIAYRSPYVDFRFAVQPVIWGLGESGQLILSDNAEQFPYFSVSKYWSWGSFTFLHGKLLATETGRTEENQAIFPDKWLTANRFEFSPLTGMAVGLTGMIVYGNRSADWAYLFPINYFRA
;
A
#
# COMPACT_ATOMS: atom_id res chain seq x y z
N MET A 1 -15.54 -6.79 61.21
CA MET A 1 -14.74 -5.74 60.53
C MET A 1 -13.97 -6.39 59.40
N LYS A 2 -14.33 -6.07 58.16
CA LYS A 2 -13.77 -6.67 56.93
C LYS A 2 -12.33 -6.20 56.72
N LYS A 3 -11.38 -7.13 56.66
CA LYS A 3 -10.08 -6.92 55.99
C LYS A 3 -10.16 -7.64 54.65
N ILE A 4 -10.48 -6.87 53.60
CA ILE A 4 -10.27 -7.28 52.21
C ILE A 4 -9.06 -6.44 51.76
N ILE A 5 -7.90 -7.07 51.72
CA ILE A 5 -6.67 -6.51 51.16
C ILE A 5 -6.28 -7.46 50.02
N GLN A 6 -6.42 -6.95 48.78
CA GLN A 6 -5.81 -7.34 47.50
C GLN A 6 -5.83 -8.82 47.06
N PRO A 7 -6.19 -9.10 45.79
CA PRO A 7 -5.46 -8.55 44.65
C PRO A 7 -6.35 -7.83 43.64
N LEU A 8 -6.02 -6.57 43.36
CA LEU A 8 -6.52 -5.82 42.20
C LEU A 8 -5.36 -5.41 41.30
N ILE A 9 -4.46 -6.34 40.98
CA ILE A 9 -3.47 -6.19 39.90
C ILE A 9 -3.31 -7.57 39.27
N SER A 10 -4.30 -7.96 38.48
CA SER A 10 -4.24 -9.02 37.46
C SER A 10 -5.56 -9.01 36.70
N LEU A 11 -5.95 -7.85 36.16
CA LEU A 11 -6.76 -7.87 34.95
C LEU A 11 -5.77 -8.14 33.82
N PHE A 12 -5.41 -9.41 33.70
CA PHE A 12 -4.76 -9.96 32.53
C PHE A 12 -5.75 -9.68 31.39
N PHE A 13 -5.55 -8.55 30.68
CA PHE A 13 -6.05 -8.43 29.32
C PHE A 13 -5.40 -9.59 28.59
N ALA A 14 -6.14 -10.69 28.42
CA ALA A 14 -5.95 -11.51 27.25
C ALA A 14 -6.32 -10.60 26.07
N VAL A 15 -5.33 -9.79 25.65
CA VAL A 15 -5.31 -9.19 24.33
C VAL A 15 -5.32 -10.41 23.42
N LEU A 16 -6.51 -10.81 22.96
CA LEU A 16 -6.62 -11.58 21.74
C LEU A 16 -5.99 -10.66 20.70
N LEU A 17 -4.68 -10.84 20.46
CA LEU A 17 -4.01 -10.18 19.35
C LEU A 17 -4.85 -10.52 18.13
N THR A 18 -5.51 -9.53 17.57
CA THR A 18 -6.06 -9.65 16.22
C THR A 18 -4.84 -9.71 15.32
N ALA A 19 -4.33 -10.91 15.12
CA ALA A 19 -3.29 -11.21 14.17
C ALA A 19 -3.78 -10.81 12.77
N GLY A 20 -2.90 -10.22 11.97
CA GLY A 20 -3.25 -9.81 10.63
C GLY A 20 -2.18 -8.88 10.08
N ASN A 21 -1.66 -9.23 8.91
CA ASN A 21 -0.59 -8.50 8.26
C ASN A 21 -1.03 -7.05 7.96
N PRO A 22 -0.46 -6.03 8.65
CA PRO A 22 -0.87 -4.65 8.47
C PRO A 22 -0.11 -3.94 7.34
N VAL A 23 0.76 -4.64 6.60
CA VAL A 23 1.48 -4.08 5.44
C VAL A 23 0.49 -3.59 4.39
N ASN A 24 0.74 -2.43 3.79
CA ASN A 24 -0.12 -1.92 2.72
C ASN A 24 0.05 -2.69 1.41
N VAL A 25 -1.05 -2.77 0.66
CA VAL A 25 -1.07 -3.14 -0.74
C VAL A 25 -0.90 -1.88 -1.60
N PRO A 26 0.17 -1.73 -2.40
CA PRO A 26 0.42 -0.53 -3.19
C PRO A 26 -0.76 -0.15 -4.09
N LEU A 27 -1.08 1.14 -4.23
CA LEU A 27 -2.24 1.61 -5.01
C LEU A 27 -2.31 1.12 -6.47
N GLY A 28 -1.17 0.73 -7.06
CA GLY A 28 -1.12 0.15 -8.40
C GLY A 28 -1.42 -1.35 -8.49
N HIS A 29 -1.68 -2.02 -7.37
CA HIS A 29 -1.95 -3.45 -7.34
C HIS A 29 -3.29 -3.79 -8.03
N PRO A 30 -3.37 -4.83 -8.87
CA PRO A 30 -4.56 -5.16 -9.66
C PRO A 30 -5.79 -5.53 -8.82
N VAL A 31 -5.61 -5.85 -7.53
CA VAL A 31 -6.70 -6.22 -6.61
C VAL A 31 -7.74 -5.11 -6.46
N TYR A 32 -7.35 -3.83 -6.53
CA TYR A 32 -8.31 -2.73 -6.40
C TYR A 32 -9.34 -2.76 -7.53
N HIS A 33 -8.88 -2.85 -8.79
CA HIS A 33 -9.78 -2.98 -9.94
C HIS A 33 -10.61 -4.28 -9.92
N PHE A 34 -10.07 -5.35 -9.34
CA PHE A 34 -10.83 -6.56 -9.12
C PHE A 34 -11.98 -6.30 -8.13
N PHE A 35 -11.71 -5.68 -6.99
CA PHE A 35 -12.74 -5.32 -6.02
C PHE A 35 -13.80 -4.38 -6.58
N ASP A 36 -13.40 -3.31 -7.29
CA ASP A 36 -14.35 -2.39 -7.92
C ASP A 36 -15.32 -3.14 -8.86
N ARG A 37 -14.80 -4.12 -9.59
CA ARG A 37 -15.60 -4.99 -10.49
C ARG A 37 -16.52 -5.92 -9.72
N ILE A 38 -16.03 -6.58 -8.69
CA ILE A 38 -16.80 -7.54 -7.87
C ILE A 38 -17.92 -6.83 -7.09
N GLU A 39 -17.64 -5.64 -6.55
CA GLU A 39 -18.65 -4.79 -5.90
C GLU A 39 -19.69 -4.32 -6.91
N SER A 40 -19.27 -3.87 -8.10
CA SER A 40 -20.19 -3.47 -9.18
C SER A 40 -21.10 -4.62 -9.65
N MET A 41 -20.67 -5.87 -9.50
CA MET A 41 -21.49 -7.06 -9.78
C MET A 41 -22.45 -7.42 -8.64
N GLY A 42 -22.36 -6.76 -7.47
CA GLY A 42 -23.13 -7.08 -6.27
C GLY A 42 -22.74 -8.41 -5.63
N VAL A 43 -21.50 -8.86 -5.86
CA VAL A 43 -20.97 -10.09 -5.24
C VAL A 43 -20.48 -9.80 -3.82
N LEU A 44 -19.87 -8.64 -3.64
CA LEU A 44 -19.48 -8.11 -2.35
C LEU A 44 -20.24 -6.81 -2.09
N ASP A 45 -20.74 -6.66 -0.86
CA ASP A 45 -21.43 -5.45 -0.41
C ASP A 45 -20.58 -4.79 0.69
N ASN A 46 -20.60 -3.46 0.73
CA ASN A 46 -20.03 -2.68 1.83
C ASN A 46 -18.51 -2.88 2.00
N VAL A 47 -17.75 -2.80 0.91
CA VAL A 47 -16.27 -2.87 0.96
C VAL A 47 -15.71 -1.77 1.86
N LEU A 48 -16.39 -0.60 1.90
CA LEU A 48 -15.91 0.63 2.56
C LEU A 48 -14.52 1.02 2.04
N ASP A 49 -14.37 1.04 0.71
CA ASP A 49 -13.11 1.21 0.00
C ASP A 49 -12.72 2.67 -0.28
N GLY A 50 -13.40 3.62 0.36
CA GLY A 50 -13.10 5.04 0.17
C GLY A 50 -11.81 5.49 0.86
N VAL A 51 -11.04 4.61 1.49
CA VAL A 51 -9.67 4.86 1.95
C VAL A 51 -8.74 3.80 1.38
N LYS A 52 -7.79 4.22 0.54
CA LYS A 52 -6.72 3.34 0.04
C LYS A 52 -5.34 3.97 0.35
N PRO A 53 -4.28 3.17 0.54
CA PRO A 53 -4.23 1.72 0.34
C PRO A 53 -4.86 0.92 1.48
N PHE A 54 -5.33 -0.27 1.11
CA PHE A 54 -5.71 -1.34 2.04
C PHE A 54 -4.48 -2.04 2.60
N ASP A 55 -4.60 -2.58 3.80
CA ASP A 55 -3.63 -3.54 4.30
C ASP A 55 -3.91 -4.96 3.77
N ARG A 56 -2.88 -5.79 3.77
CA ARG A 56 -2.91 -7.13 3.16
C ARG A 56 -3.92 -8.07 3.82
N SER A 57 -4.09 -7.97 5.13
CA SER A 57 -5.07 -8.80 5.84
C SER A 57 -6.50 -8.37 5.56
N HIS A 58 -6.79 -7.07 5.44
CA HIS A 58 -8.08 -6.61 4.96
C HIS A 58 -8.38 -7.11 3.53
N VAL A 59 -7.39 -7.08 2.64
CA VAL A 59 -7.52 -7.63 1.28
C VAL A 59 -7.82 -9.13 1.32
N ALA A 60 -7.10 -9.90 2.14
CA ALA A 60 -7.33 -11.34 2.31
C ALA A 60 -8.75 -11.64 2.81
N GLU A 61 -9.25 -10.90 3.80
CA GLU A 61 -10.62 -11.03 4.32
C GLU A 61 -11.66 -10.82 3.22
N LEU A 62 -11.47 -9.79 2.38
CA LEU A 62 -12.36 -9.51 1.25
C LEU A 62 -12.30 -10.63 0.20
N LEU A 63 -11.11 -11.13 -0.15
CA LEU A 63 -10.96 -12.25 -1.09
C LEU A 63 -11.66 -13.52 -0.59
N GLN A 64 -11.56 -13.84 0.70
CA GLN A 64 -12.27 -14.97 1.29
C GLN A 64 -13.80 -14.80 1.24
N GLN A 65 -14.32 -13.59 1.45
CA GLN A 65 -15.77 -13.31 1.30
C GLN A 65 -16.24 -13.49 -0.14
N ILE A 66 -15.41 -13.12 -1.12
CA ILE A 66 -15.69 -13.31 -2.54
C ILE A 66 -15.71 -14.80 -2.88
N ASP A 67 -14.76 -15.58 -2.36
CA ASP A 67 -14.70 -17.04 -2.57
C ASP A 67 -15.93 -17.77 -2.00
N GLN A 68 -16.53 -17.27 -0.92
CA GLN A 68 -17.80 -17.78 -0.40
C GLN A 68 -19.00 -17.57 -1.34
N ASN A 69 -18.89 -16.66 -2.31
CA ASN A 69 -19.92 -16.35 -3.32
C ASN A 69 -19.42 -16.64 -4.74
N ARG A 70 -18.45 -17.55 -4.88
CA ARG A 70 -17.74 -17.87 -6.12
C ARG A 70 -18.65 -18.32 -7.26
N GLU A 71 -19.81 -18.87 -6.96
CA GLU A 71 -20.83 -19.26 -7.93
C GLU A 71 -21.40 -18.08 -8.72
N LYS A 72 -21.33 -16.86 -8.19
CA LYS A 72 -21.76 -15.63 -8.88
C LYS A 72 -20.73 -15.09 -9.86
N LEU A 73 -19.50 -15.62 -9.83
CA LEU A 73 -18.40 -15.13 -10.63
C LEU A 73 -18.38 -15.72 -12.04
N THR A 74 -17.95 -14.91 -13.02
CA THR A 74 -17.64 -15.41 -14.36
C THR A 74 -16.44 -16.37 -14.31
N SER A 75 -16.19 -17.12 -15.38
CA SER A 75 -14.99 -17.98 -15.45
C SER A 75 -13.69 -17.17 -15.31
N ILE A 76 -13.63 -15.99 -15.94
CA ILE A 76 -12.47 -15.09 -15.90
C ILE A 76 -12.28 -14.51 -14.50
N ASP A 77 -13.38 -14.13 -13.83
CA ASP A 77 -13.30 -13.57 -12.48
C ASP A 77 -12.90 -14.63 -11.44
N ARG A 78 -13.27 -15.90 -11.66
CA ARG A 78 -12.79 -17.02 -10.83
C ARG A 78 -11.30 -17.28 -10.99
N GLU A 79 -10.79 -17.24 -12.22
CA GLU A 79 -9.35 -17.39 -12.47
C GLU A 79 -8.55 -16.26 -11.81
N LYS A 80 -9.04 -15.02 -11.92
CA LYS A 80 -8.43 -13.87 -11.21
C LYS A 80 -8.48 -14.04 -9.69
N LEU A 81 -9.62 -14.48 -9.16
CA LEU A 81 -9.75 -14.77 -7.73
C LEU A 81 -8.74 -15.82 -7.29
N ASP A 82 -8.55 -16.89 -8.05
CA ASP A 82 -7.61 -17.97 -7.70
C ASP A 82 -6.17 -17.47 -7.62
N ASN A 83 -5.72 -16.65 -8.57
CA ASN A 83 -4.40 -16.01 -8.49
C ASN A 83 -4.29 -15.11 -7.26
N LEU A 84 -5.28 -14.25 -7.01
CA LEU A 84 -5.26 -13.36 -5.86
C LEU A 84 -5.31 -14.12 -4.53
N LEU A 85 -6.06 -15.22 -4.42
CA LEU A 85 -6.05 -16.06 -3.22
C LEU A 85 -4.67 -16.67 -2.97
N LEU A 86 -3.92 -17.02 -4.03
CA LEU A 86 -2.54 -17.46 -3.92
C LEU A 86 -1.59 -16.30 -3.53
N ASP A 87 -1.72 -15.13 -4.13
CA ASP A 87 -0.90 -13.94 -3.81
C ASP A 87 -1.06 -13.46 -2.36
N PHE A 88 -2.18 -13.78 -1.74
CA PHE A 88 -2.50 -13.48 -0.34
C PHE A 88 -2.56 -14.74 0.54
N ARG A 89 -2.01 -15.87 0.06
CA ARG A 89 -1.96 -17.15 0.78
C ARG A 89 -1.43 -16.98 2.20
N TYR A 90 -0.32 -16.28 2.38
CA TYR A 90 0.32 -16.11 3.69
C TYR A 90 -0.62 -15.45 4.70
N GLU A 91 -1.48 -14.53 4.27
CA GLU A 91 -2.48 -13.90 5.13
C GLU A 91 -3.70 -14.79 5.40
N ILE A 92 -4.03 -15.69 4.46
CA ILE A 92 -5.21 -16.56 4.49
C ILE A 92 -4.94 -17.84 5.30
N ASP A 93 -3.81 -18.49 5.04
CA ASP A 93 -3.36 -19.73 5.67
C ASP A 93 -1.83 -19.71 5.81
N PRO A 94 -1.29 -19.20 6.93
CA PRO A 94 0.15 -19.14 7.17
C PRO A 94 0.85 -20.51 7.21
N GLU A 95 0.10 -21.59 7.42
CA GLU A 95 0.64 -22.96 7.45
C GLU A 95 0.82 -23.53 6.02
N GLN A 96 0.01 -23.06 5.07
CA GLN A 96 0.18 -23.39 3.66
C GLN A 96 1.46 -22.74 3.16
N LYS A 97 2.50 -23.52 2.84
CA LYS A 97 3.76 -23.01 2.30
C LYS A 97 3.64 -22.57 0.83
N TYR A 98 4.51 -21.65 0.41
CA TYR A 98 4.67 -21.26 -0.98
C TYR A 98 4.92 -22.48 -1.89
N ALA A 99 4.19 -22.57 -3.01
CA ALA A 99 4.14 -23.78 -3.82
C ALA A 99 5.51 -24.24 -4.36
N ASN A 100 6.41 -23.29 -4.65
CA ASN A 100 7.75 -23.59 -5.18
C ASN A 100 8.82 -23.69 -4.07
N GLN A 101 8.43 -23.54 -2.80
CA GLN A 101 9.31 -23.67 -1.65
C GLN A 101 9.82 -25.11 -1.50
N PRO A 102 11.12 -25.32 -1.26
CA PRO A 102 11.64 -26.66 -1.02
C PRO A 102 11.06 -27.26 0.26
N SER A 103 10.75 -28.56 0.23
CA SER A 103 10.29 -29.28 1.42
C SER A 103 11.32 -29.21 2.56
N GLY A 104 10.86 -28.85 3.75
CA GLY A 104 11.70 -28.71 4.95
C GLY A 104 12.52 -27.43 5.03
N GLN A 105 12.29 -26.47 4.13
CA GLN A 105 12.85 -25.13 4.22
C GLN A 105 11.73 -24.12 4.50
N ASP A 106 12.08 -23.00 5.13
CA ASP A 106 11.18 -21.87 5.39
C ASP A 106 11.45 -20.68 4.47
N TRP A 107 12.24 -20.88 3.42
CA TRP A 107 12.61 -19.84 2.47
C TRP A 107 12.65 -20.38 1.04
N TYR A 108 12.58 -19.46 0.08
CA TYR A 108 12.69 -19.75 -1.33
C TYR A 108 13.46 -18.63 -2.04
N SER A 109 14.29 -19.02 -3.01
CA SER A 109 14.87 -18.11 -4.01
C SER A 109 15.12 -18.87 -5.31
N PRO A 110 14.84 -18.30 -6.50
CA PRO A 110 15.18 -18.93 -7.77
C PRO A 110 16.69 -19.13 -7.95
N PHE A 111 17.51 -18.44 -7.15
CA PHE A 111 18.97 -18.54 -7.17
C PHE A 111 19.54 -19.61 -6.23
N ASP A 112 18.69 -20.42 -5.59
CA ASP A 112 19.10 -21.58 -4.79
C ASP A 112 19.55 -22.76 -5.68
N GLY A 113 20.68 -22.57 -6.36
CA GLY A 113 21.36 -23.58 -7.18
C GLY A 113 20.99 -23.58 -8.66
N TRP A 114 21.89 -24.14 -9.48
CA TRP A 114 21.80 -24.09 -10.95
C TRP A 114 20.59 -24.80 -11.54
N GLN A 115 20.13 -25.89 -10.92
CA GLN A 115 18.94 -26.61 -11.38
C GLN A 115 17.66 -25.78 -11.17
N ARG A 116 17.58 -25.05 -10.05
CA ARG A 116 16.44 -24.18 -9.75
C ARG A 116 16.39 -22.99 -10.68
N ILE A 117 17.54 -22.34 -10.91
CA ILE A 117 17.66 -21.24 -11.89
C ILE A 117 17.09 -21.67 -13.25
N LYS A 118 17.46 -22.86 -13.74
CA LYS A 118 16.93 -23.38 -15.01
C LYS A 118 15.43 -23.63 -14.96
N THR A 119 14.96 -24.29 -13.91
CA THR A 119 13.54 -24.66 -13.76
C THR A 119 12.65 -23.43 -13.68
N ASP A 120 13.02 -22.48 -12.82
CA ASP A 120 12.27 -21.24 -12.60
C ASP A 120 12.33 -20.32 -13.81
N PHE A 121 13.47 -20.25 -14.52
CA PHE A 121 13.56 -19.51 -15.79
C PHE A 121 12.53 -20.00 -16.82
N PHE A 122 12.38 -21.32 -17.00
CA PHE A 122 11.40 -21.86 -17.93
C PHE A 122 9.95 -21.78 -17.40
N ARG A 123 9.75 -21.83 -16.08
CA ARG A 123 8.41 -21.68 -15.46
C ARG A 123 7.75 -20.36 -15.83
N VAL A 124 8.51 -19.26 -15.81
CA VAL A 124 8.01 -17.92 -16.17
C VAL A 124 7.41 -17.88 -17.58
N PHE A 125 7.91 -18.70 -18.51
CA PHE A 125 7.37 -18.78 -19.87
C PHE A 125 6.22 -19.77 -20.04
N ALA A 126 5.94 -20.63 -19.05
CA ALA A 126 4.92 -21.67 -19.13
C ALA A 126 3.49 -21.16 -18.89
N GLN A 127 3.33 -19.98 -18.27
CA GLN A 127 2.03 -19.36 -17.96
C GLN A 127 1.08 -20.32 -17.24
N ASN A 128 1.54 -20.99 -16.18
CA ASN A 128 0.66 -21.83 -15.38
C ASN A 128 -0.34 -20.92 -14.65
N GLN A 129 -1.63 -21.24 -14.74
CA GLN A 129 -2.68 -20.51 -14.05
C GLN A 129 -3.60 -21.52 -13.33
N PRO A 130 -3.95 -21.29 -12.06
CA PRO A 130 -3.50 -20.19 -11.22
C PRO A 130 -2.08 -20.38 -10.65
N GLU A 131 -1.37 -19.30 -10.37
CA GLU A 131 -0.02 -19.32 -9.77
C GLU A 131 0.18 -18.09 -8.87
N GLU A 132 0.81 -18.29 -7.70
CA GLU A 132 1.22 -17.20 -6.79
C GLU A 132 2.31 -16.33 -7.46
N GLU A 133 2.33 -15.03 -7.15
CA GLU A 133 3.34 -14.10 -7.63
C GLU A 133 4.77 -14.65 -7.39
N ASN A 134 5.62 -14.50 -8.42
CA ASN A 134 6.99 -14.98 -8.35
C ASN A 134 7.85 -14.03 -7.53
N HIS A 135 8.53 -14.57 -6.51
CA HIS A 135 9.43 -13.80 -5.67
C HIS A 135 10.92 -14.08 -5.94
N LEU A 136 11.79 -13.07 -5.82
CA LEU A 136 13.24 -13.29 -5.87
C LEU A 136 13.79 -13.88 -4.57
N PHE A 137 13.16 -13.53 -3.46
CA PHE A 137 13.40 -14.17 -2.18
C PHE A 137 12.15 -14.06 -1.33
N LEU A 138 11.78 -15.15 -0.68
CA LEU A 138 10.84 -15.11 0.43
C LEU A 138 11.34 -15.98 1.58
N TRP A 139 10.94 -15.62 2.79
CA TRP A 139 11.12 -16.37 4.02
C TRP A 139 9.85 -16.23 4.86
N GLU A 140 9.35 -17.35 5.39
CA GLU A 140 8.10 -17.46 6.12
C GLU A 140 8.26 -18.44 7.29
N ASP A 141 8.22 -17.92 8.51
CA ASP A 141 8.32 -18.67 9.77
C ASP A 141 7.21 -18.24 10.74
N GLY A 142 6.09 -18.95 10.69
CA GLY A 142 4.87 -18.64 11.42
C GLY A 142 4.47 -17.19 11.20
N GLY A 143 4.43 -16.42 12.30
CA GLY A 143 4.07 -15.01 12.29
C GLY A 143 5.09 -14.04 11.69
N ASN A 144 6.26 -14.53 11.26
CA ASN A 144 7.31 -13.71 10.69
C ASN A 144 7.46 -14.00 9.20
N SER A 145 7.64 -12.94 8.43
CA SER A 145 7.88 -13.08 7.00
C SER A 145 8.83 -12.01 6.49
N PHE A 146 9.47 -12.30 5.37
CA PHE A 146 10.25 -11.35 4.58
C PHE A 146 10.16 -11.75 3.10
N TYR A 147 9.77 -10.80 2.26
CA TYR A 147 9.72 -10.92 0.81
C TYR A 147 10.62 -9.85 0.22
N PHE A 148 11.33 -10.19 -0.84
CA PHE A 148 12.17 -9.27 -1.58
C PHE A 148 12.08 -9.54 -3.07
N ASP A 149 11.87 -8.47 -3.82
CA ASP A 149 11.65 -8.48 -5.25
C ASP A 149 12.41 -7.36 -5.96
N PHE A 150 12.76 -7.63 -7.22
CA PHE A 150 13.36 -6.65 -8.11
C PHE A 150 12.71 -6.73 -9.49
N ILE A 151 12.32 -5.57 -10.01
CA ILE A 151 11.72 -5.40 -11.33
C ILE A 151 12.60 -4.44 -12.13
N TYR A 152 12.85 -4.79 -13.39
CA TYR A 152 13.51 -3.90 -14.35
C TYR A 152 12.61 -3.67 -15.57
N ASP A 153 12.08 -2.46 -15.68
CA ASP A 153 11.20 -2.06 -16.77
C ASP A 153 12.01 -1.30 -17.83
N ILE A 154 11.87 -1.71 -19.09
CA ILE A 154 12.42 -0.98 -20.25
C ILE A 154 11.26 -0.62 -21.16
N THR A 155 11.07 0.68 -21.41
CA THR A 155 10.15 1.18 -22.43
C THR A 155 10.95 1.81 -23.56
N MET A 156 10.64 1.43 -24.80
CA MET A 156 11.19 2.06 -26.00
C MET A 156 10.03 2.60 -26.85
N ASP A 157 10.05 3.89 -27.17
CA ASP A 157 9.06 4.56 -28.01
C ASP A 157 9.77 5.15 -29.25
N SER A 158 9.31 4.75 -30.43
CA SER A 158 9.77 5.23 -31.73
C SER A 158 8.57 5.74 -32.51
N ARG A 159 8.64 6.99 -32.98
CA ARG A 159 7.57 7.64 -33.73
C ARG A 159 8.07 8.11 -35.10
N SER A 160 7.14 8.65 -35.90
CA SER A 160 7.42 9.18 -37.24
C SER A 160 8.34 10.40 -37.27
N ASP A 161 8.63 10.99 -36.11
CA ASP A 161 9.55 12.12 -35.96
C ASP A 161 11.01 11.71 -35.81
N GLU A 162 11.32 10.41 -35.94
CA GLU A 162 12.66 9.81 -35.84
C GLU A 162 13.34 10.01 -34.47
N VAL A 163 12.64 10.59 -33.49
CA VAL A 163 13.16 10.78 -32.13
C VAL A 163 13.02 9.47 -31.36
N ARG A 164 14.16 8.91 -30.96
CA ARG A 164 14.20 7.76 -30.05
C ARG A 164 13.93 8.21 -28.63
N ARG A 165 12.96 7.56 -28.00
CA ARG A 165 12.58 7.79 -26.61
C ARG A 165 12.72 6.49 -25.85
N ASN A 166 13.33 6.52 -24.68
CA ASN A 166 13.41 5.35 -23.84
C ASN A 166 13.34 5.70 -22.36
N LYS A 167 12.75 4.77 -21.62
CA LYS A 167 12.69 4.75 -20.17
C LYS A 167 13.30 3.46 -19.68
N ASP A 168 14.22 3.53 -18.73
CA ASP A 168 14.57 2.41 -17.87
C ASP A 168 14.13 2.72 -16.44
N MET A 169 13.63 1.72 -15.73
CA MET A 169 13.26 1.83 -14.32
C MET A 169 13.65 0.56 -13.58
N MET A 170 14.37 0.71 -12.47
CA MET A 170 14.70 -0.34 -11.51
C MET A 170 13.83 -0.15 -10.28
N THR A 171 13.09 -1.17 -9.89
CA THR A 171 12.28 -1.15 -8.67
C THR A 171 12.72 -2.28 -7.74
N PHE A 172 13.16 -1.92 -6.54
CA PHE A 172 13.41 -2.85 -5.45
C PHE A 172 12.25 -2.76 -4.48
N SER A 173 11.68 -3.90 -4.09
CA SER A 173 10.61 -3.97 -3.10
C SER A 173 10.98 -4.97 -2.02
N ALA A 174 10.74 -4.61 -0.76
CA ALA A 174 10.81 -5.55 0.35
C ALA A 174 9.62 -5.34 1.28
N ARG A 175 9.07 -6.42 1.81
CA ARG A 175 7.98 -6.38 2.79
C ARG A 175 8.05 -7.55 3.74
N GLY A 176 7.35 -7.46 4.87
CA GLY A 176 7.22 -8.59 5.76
C GLY A 176 6.48 -8.27 7.05
N THR A 177 6.42 -9.28 7.91
CA THR A 177 5.77 -9.23 9.21
C THR A 177 6.72 -9.69 10.32
N ILE A 178 6.49 -9.18 11.51
CA ILE A 178 7.08 -9.65 12.77
C ILE A 178 5.92 -9.94 13.70
N ALA A 179 5.86 -11.16 14.23
CA ALA A 179 4.81 -11.62 15.16
C ALA A 179 3.36 -11.30 14.69
N GLU A 180 3.10 -11.41 13.38
CA GLU A 180 1.81 -11.24 12.70
C GLU A 180 1.23 -9.82 12.70
N ASN A 181 1.54 -9.01 13.71
CA ASN A 181 0.89 -7.74 13.99
C ASN A 181 1.78 -6.52 13.74
N PHE A 182 3.07 -6.70 13.48
CA PHE A 182 3.97 -5.64 13.08
C PHE A 182 4.38 -5.85 11.63
N GLY A 183 3.96 -4.95 10.75
CA GLY A 183 4.27 -4.98 9.32
C GLY A 183 5.31 -3.93 8.95
N TYR A 184 6.12 -4.24 7.95
CA TYR A 184 7.04 -3.30 7.33
C TYR A 184 7.06 -3.46 5.81
N SER A 185 7.25 -2.35 5.11
CA SER A 185 7.42 -2.34 3.66
C SER A 185 8.36 -1.22 3.23
N VAL A 186 9.08 -1.46 2.14
CA VAL A 186 9.86 -0.44 1.43
C VAL A 186 9.83 -0.75 -0.06
N GLN A 187 9.74 0.29 -0.86
CA GLN A 187 9.90 0.22 -2.30
C GLN A 187 10.77 1.40 -2.74
N VAL A 188 11.79 1.11 -3.55
CA VAL A 188 12.68 2.12 -4.14
C VAL A 188 12.67 1.92 -5.64
N ALA A 189 12.21 2.94 -6.36
CA ALA A 189 12.24 3.01 -7.80
C ALA A 189 13.28 4.05 -8.25
N MET A 190 14.11 3.70 -9.23
CA MET A 190 15.07 4.60 -9.86
C MET A 190 14.85 4.54 -11.36
N ALA A 191 14.72 5.68 -12.01
CA ALA A 191 14.39 5.74 -13.42
C ALA A 191 15.24 6.75 -14.20
N THR A 192 15.51 6.39 -15.45
CA THR A 192 16.16 7.27 -16.43
C THR A 192 15.26 7.41 -17.65
N LEU A 193 14.93 8.66 -17.98
CA LEU A 193 14.23 9.03 -19.22
C LEU A 193 15.22 9.66 -20.20
N ARG A 194 15.23 9.19 -21.45
CA ARG A 194 16.03 9.74 -22.54
C ARG A 194 15.16 10.04 -23.75
N GLY A 195 15.53 11.08 -24.49
CA GLY A 195 14.78 11.61 -25.62
C GLY A 195 14.55 13.11 -25.49
N ASP A 196 13.63 13.64 -26.30
CA ASP A 196 13.31 15.06 -26.32
C ASP A 196 12.72 15.56 -24.98
N LEU A 197 12.83 16.87 -24.74
CA LEU A 197 12.36 17.49 -23.50
C LEU A 197 10.84 17.40 -23.32
N VAL A 198 10.05 17.33 -24.40
CA VAL A 198 8.58 17.24 -24.31
C VAL A 198 8.18 15.86 -23.80
N TYR A 199 8.79 14.79 -24.34
CA TYR A 199 8.62 13.44 -23.82
C TYR A 199 9.02 13.35 -22.35
N ARG A 200 10.22 13.83 -22.00
CA ARG A 200 10.72 13.80 -20.63
C ARG A 200 9.80 14.57 -19.69
N ASN A 201 9.40 15.79 -20.02
CA ASN A 201 8.56 16.60 -19.10
C ASN A 201 7.12 16.09 -18.93
N ASN A 202 6.62 15.25 -19.82
CA ASN A 202 5.25 14.74 -19.78
C ASN A 202 5.13 13.32 -19.22
N ASP A 203 6.23 12.67 -18.81
CA ASP A 203 6.14 11.34 -18.19
C ASP A 203 5.29 11.43 -16.90
N PRO A 204 4.24 10.59 -16.76
CA PRO A 204 3.36 10.63 -15.59
C PRO A 204 4.08 10.43 -14.26
N LEU A 205 5.20 9.70 -14.23
CA LEU A 205 5.97 9.46 -13.01
C LEU A 205 6.72 10.71 -12.54
N LEU A 206 7.05 11.64 -13.46
CA LEU A 206 7.72 12.90 -13.13
C LEU A 206 6.81 13.95 -12.51
N LYS A 207 5.49 13.81 -12.63
CA LYS A 207 4.54 14.71 -11.93
C LYS A 207 4.61 14.57 -10.41
N LYS A 208 5.28 13.53 -9.93
CA LYS A 208 5.26 13.05 -8.54
C LYS A 208 6.68 12.75 -8.02
N THR A 209 7.71 13.53 -8.40
CA THR A 209 9.03 13.41 -7.76
C THR A 209 9.99 14.59 -8.02
N PHE A 210 11.06 14.66 -7.22
CA PHE A 210 12.26 15.41 -7.53
C PHE A 210 12.99 14.82 -8.74
N ARG A 211 13.51 15.70 -9.60
CA ARG A 211 14.17 15.29 -10.84
C ARG A 211 15.49 16.00 -11.05
N ASN A 212 16.44 15.29 -11.64
CA ASN A 212 17.71 15.83 -12.10
C ASN A 212 17.73 15.82 -13.63
N ASN A 213 17.48 16.99 -14.22
CA ASN A 213 17.52 17.17 -15.66
C ASN A 213 18.96 17.41 -16.12
N ARG A 214 19.47 16.52 -16.97
CA ARG A 214 20.65 16.73 -17.80
C ARG A 214 20.25 16.98 -19.25
N GLU A 215 21.23 17.36 -20.06
CA GLU A 215 21.04 17.69 -21.47
C GLU A 215 20.37 16.55 -22.23
N ASP A 216 20.82 15.31 -22.00
CA ASP A 216 20.42 14.10 -22.72
C ASP A 216 19.42 13.21 -21.95
N ALA A 217 19.34 13.35 -20.63
CA ALA A 217 18.56 12.47 -19.78
C ALA A 217 17.91 13.19 -18.59
N THR A 218 16.79 12.67 -18.11
CA THR A 218 16.20 13.05 -16.83
C THR A 218 16.25 11.85 -15.90
N TYR A 219 16.90 12.05 -14.75
CA TYR A 219 16.98 11.06 -13.68
C TYR A 219 16.01 11.41 -12.58
N PHE A 220 15.33 10.41 -12.05
CA PHE A 220 14.52 10.56 -10.85
C PHE A 220 14.48 9.25 -10.07
N ASP A 221 14.23 9.38 -8.79
CA ASP A 221 14.03 8.27 -7.88
C ASP A 221 12.77 8.51 -7.05
N ARG A 222 12.25 7.44 -6.48
CA ARG A 222 11.10 7.47 -5.59
C ARG A 222 11.25 6.36 -4.55
N SER A 223 11.11 6.72 -3.29
CA SER A 223 11.15 5.77 -2.18
C SER A 223 9.88 5.86 -1.36
N SER A 224 9.11 4.78 -1.33
CA SER A 224 7.96 4.63 -0.45
C SER A 224 8.24 3.55 0.58
N GLY A 225 7.50 3.58 1.68
CA GLY A 225 7.57 2.54 2.69
C GLY A 225 6.65 2.84 3.85
N ASP A 226 6.41 1.82 4.66
CA ASP A 226 5.59 1.96 5.85
C ASP A 226 6.03 0.97 6.93
N ILE A 227 5.79 1.38 8.17
CA ILE A 227 5.72 0.49 9.32
C ILE A 227 4.33 0.60 9.90
N ALA A 228 3.75 -0.53 10.28
CA ALA A 228 2.42 -0.59 10.83
C ALA A 228 2.34 -1.56 11.99
N TYR A 229 1.55 -1.20 13.00
CA TYR A 229 1.26 -2.05 14.14
C TYR A 229 -0.25 -2.21 14.29
N ARG A 230 -0.71 -3.45 14.22
CA ARG A 230 -2.10 -3.84 14.43
C ARG A 230 -2.36 -4.22 15.88
N SER A 231 -3.43 -3.68 16.42
CA SER A 231 -3.94 -4.07 17.73
C SER A 231 -5.45 -4.35 17.67
N PRO A 232 -6.03 -4.99 18.69
CA PRO A 232 -7.47 -5.27 18.71
C PRO A 232 -8.34 -4.02 18.72
N TYR A 233 -7.77 -2.86 19.09
CA TYR A 233 -8.52 -1.61 19.25
C TYR A 233 -8.32 -0.66 18.08
N VAL A 234 -7.09 -0.49 17.63
CA VAL A 234 -6.69 0.47 16.60
C VAL A 234 -5.42 -0.01 15.89
N ASP A 235 -5.27 0.40 14.65
CA ASP A 235 -4.06 0.22 13.87
C ASP A 235 -3.29 1.54 13.84
N PHE A 236 -1.97 1.44 14.00
CA PHE A 236 -1.05 2.56 13.93
C PHE A 236 -0.16 2.38 12.71
N ARG A 237 0.08 3.44 11.95
CA ARG A 237 1.00 3.40 10.81
C ARG A 237 1.84 4.66 10.73
N PHE A 238 3.10 4.50 10.35
CA PHE A 238 3.95 5.58 9.89
C PHE A 238 4.43 5.23 8.48
N ALA A 239 4.15 6.09 7.51
CA ALA A 239 4.36 5.77 6.09
C ALA A 239 4.80 6.97 5.27
N VAL A 240 5.51 6.70 4.19
CA VAL A 240 5.76 7.62 3.08
C VAL A 240 5.23 6.93 1.83
N GLN A 241 4.02 7.27 1.40
CA GLN A 241 3.36 6.64 0.25
C GLN A 241 2.17 7.51 -0.18
N PRO A 242 1.63 7.32 -1.39
CA PRO A 242 0.40 7.98 -1.77
C PRO A 242 -0.80 7.42 -0.99
N VAL A 243 -1.77 8.28 -0.69
CA VAL A 243 -3.02 7.97 0.00
C VAL A 243 -4.16 8.59 -0.79
N ILE A 244 -5.26 7.86 -0.97
CA ILE A 244 -6.45 8.34 -1.69
C ILE A 244 -7.70 8.16 -0.84
N TRP A 245 -8.48 9.24 -0.70
CA TRP A 245 -9.74 9.24 0.03
C TRP A 245 -10.91 9.59 -0.90
N GLY A 246 -11.76 8.61 -1.18
CA GLY A 246 -12.96 8.70 -2.01
C GLY A 246 -12.96 7.73 -3.19
N LEU A 247 -14.16 7.48 -3.73
CA LEU A 247 -14.45 6.47 -4.76
C LEU A 247 -14.28 6.98 -6.21
N GLY A 248 -13.71 8.18 -6.40
CA GLY A 248 -13.66 8.80 -7.72
C GLY A 248 -12.56 8.24 -8.63
N GLU A 249 -12.93 7.52 -9.69
CA GLU A 249 -11.97 6.96 -10.67
C GLU A 249 -11.14 8.02 -11.42
N SER A 250 -11.75 9.15 -11.76
CA SER A 250 -11.05 10.26 -12.44
C SER A 250 -10.29 11.18 -11.47
N GLY A 251 -10.32 10.86 -10.18
CA GLY A 251 -9.65 11.59 -9.11
C GLY A 251 -10.54 11.82 -7.90
N GLN A 252 -9.90 11.93 -6.74
CA GLN A 252 -10.52 12.23 -5.46
C GLN A 252 -10.47 13.74 -5.17
N LEU A 253 -11.59 14.30 -4.70
CA LEU A 253 -11.70 15.73 -4.41
C LEU A 253 -10.96 16.16 -3.13
N ILE A 254 -10.80 15.26 -2.15
CA ILE A 254 -10.20 15.58 -0.85
C ILE A 254 -8.72 15.22 -0.81
N LEU A 255 -8.39 13.94 -0.99
CA LEU A 255 -7.01 13.43 -1.05
C LEU A 255 -6.89 12.48 -2.24
N SER A 256 -6.05 12.84 -3.21
CA SER A 256 -5.76 12.05 -4.40
C SER A 256 -4.26 11.76 -4.52
N ASP A 257 -3.90 10.87 -5.44
CA ASP A 257 -2.53 10.49 -5.72
C ASP A 257 -1.82 11.45 -6.71
N ASN A 258 -2.43 12.60 -7.01
CA ASN A 258 -1.86 13.62 -7.90
C ASN A 258 -0.75 14.44 -7.22
N ALA A 259 -0.76 14.53 -5.89
CA ALA A 259 0.31 15.15 -5.13
C ALA A 259 1.50 14.19 -4.94
N GLU A 260 2.67 14.77 -4.64
CA GLU A 260 3.84 14.01 -4.17
C GLU A 260 3.48 13.18 -2.93
N GLN A 261 4.05 11.97 -2.81
CA GLN A 261 3.87 11.20 -1.58
C GLN A 261 4.55 11.91 -0.40
N PHE A 262 3.94 11.81 0.77
CA PHE A 262 4.42 12.53 1.94
C PHE A 262 4.50 11.61 3.15
N PRO A 263 5.39 11.89 4.11
CA PRO A 263 5.40 11.20 5.39
C PRO A 263 4.13 11.53 6.17
N TYR A 264 3.48 10.51 6.70
CA TYR A 264 2.35 10.66 7.59
C TYR A 264 2.33 9.57 8.67
N PHE A 265 1.65 9.91 9.76
CA PHE A 265 1.17 8.95 10.73
C PHE A 265 -0.34 8.80 10.61
N SER A 266 -0.85 7.58 10.77
CA SER A 266 -2.29 7.33 10.74
C SER A 266 -2.73 6.41 11.87
N VAL A 267 -3.97 6.61 12.29
CA VAL A 267 -4.71 5.73 13.21
C VAL A 267 -5.97 5.27 12.51
N SER A 268 -6.21 3.97 12.42
CA SER A 268 -7.39 3.43 11.77
C SER A 268 -8.07 2.34 12.58
N LYS A 269 -9.38 2.16 12.34
CA LYS A 269 -10.15 1.05 12.87
C LYS A 269 -11.26 0.67 11.89
N TYR A 270 -11.36 -0.62 11.62
CA TYR A 270 -12.45 -1.23 10.87
C TYR A 270 -13.40 -1.96 11.82
N TRP A 271 -14.69 -1.79 11.58
CA TRP A 271 -15.78 -2.54 12.18
C TRP A 271 -16.62 -3.16 11.07
N SER A 272 -17.47 -4.14 11.40
CA SER A 272 -18.35 -4.78 10.42
C SER A 272 -19.38 -3.83 9.77
N TRP A 273 -19.58 -2.64 10.33
CA TRP A 273 -20.58 -1.67 9.88
C TRP A 273 -19.99 -0.31 9.47
N GLY A 274 -18.67 -0.14 9.63
CA GLY A 274 -18.03 1.14 9.37
C GLY A 274 -16.52 1.13 9.54
N SER A 275 -15.87 2.19 9.11
CA SER A 275 -14.43 2.40 9.26
C SER A 275 -14.15 3.82 9.73
N PHE A 276 -13.06 3.99 10.47
CA PHE A 276 -12.54 5.29 10.85
C PHE A 276 -11.05 5.34 10.52
N THR A 277 -10.62 6.43 9.91
CA THR A 277 -9.22 6.71 9.63
C THR A 277 -8.89 8.14 9.97
N PHE A 278 -7.82 8.33 10.73
CA PHE A 278 -7.18 9.61 10.98
C PHE A 278 -5.79 9.62 10.35
N LEU A 279 -5.39 10.76 9.80
CA LEU A 279 -4.09 10.97 9.18
C LEU A 279 -3.53 12.34 9.55
N HIS A 280 -2.25 12.39 9.93
CA HIS A 280 -1.47 13.61 10.07
C HIS A 280 -0.16 13.49 9.30
N GLY A 281 0.10 14.41 8.38
CA GLY A 281 1.24 14.32 7.47
C GLY A 281 1.95 15.65 7.23
N LYS A 282 3.22 15.56 6.83
CA LYS A 282 4.03 16.73 6.46
C LYS A 282 4.10 16.85 4.94
N LEU A 283 3.49 17.88 4.39
CA LEU A 283 3.47 18.13 2.95
C LEU A 283 4.72 18.90 2.51
N LEU A 284 5.11 18.73 1.26
CA LEU A 284 6.07 19.61 0.62
C LEU A 284 5.43 20.98 0.34
N ALA A 285 6.03 22.04 0.88
CA ALA A 285 5.61 23.40 0.59
C ALA A 285 6.17 23.91 -0.74
N THR A 286 5.63 25.03 -1.22
CA THR A 286 6.21 25.76 -2.34
C THR A 286 7.42 26.57 -1.85
N GLU A 287 8.45 26.70 -2.68
CA GLU A 287 9.61 27.57 -2.40
C GLU A 287 9.12 29.00 -2.14
N THR A 288 9.43 29.57 -0.98
CA THR A 288 9.05 30.95 -0.63
C THR A 288 10.17 31.96 -0.82
N GLY A 289 11.40 31.48 -1.04
CA GLY A 289 12.57 32.31 -1.22
C GLY A 289 13.83 31.47 -1.21
N ARG A 290 14.97 32.15 -1.23
CA ARG A 290 16.29 31.51 -1.15
C ARG A 290 17.14 32.13 -0.05
N THR A 291 18.01 31.32 0.54
CA THR A 291 19.04 31.80 1.46
C THR A 291 20.11 32.60 0.70
N GLU A 292 20.99 33.28 1.43
CA GLU A 292 22.16 33.96 0.84
C GLU A 292 23.09 32.97 0.09
N GLU A 293 23.10 31.71 0.51
CA GLU A 293 23.81 30.60 -0.15
C GLU A 293 23.04 29.99 -1.33
N ASN A 294 21.97 30.65 -1.80
CA ASN A 294 21.12 30.23 -2.91
C ASN A 294 20.40 28.87 -2.68
N GLN A 295 20.14 28.52 -1.42
CA GLN A 295 19.35 27.33 -1.07
C GLN A 295 17.86 27.67 -1.02
N ALA A 296 17.03 26.84 -1.64
CA ALA A 296 15.57 27.02 -1.63
C ALA A 296 15.00 26.86 -0.21
N ILE A 297 14.15 27.81 0.20
CA ILE A 297 13.47 27.82 1.49
C ILE A 297 12.06 27.26 1.30
N PHE A 298 11.78 26.16 2.00
CA PHE A 298 10.47 25.53 2.05
C PHE A 298 9.91 25.65 3.49
N PRO A 299 8.85 26.44 3.73
CA PRO A 299 8.26 26.52 5.06
C PRO A 299 7.57 25.21 5.44
N ASP A 300 7.36 25.00 6.74
CA ASP A 300 6.58 23.86 7.21
C ASP A 300 5.13 23.93 6.68
N LYS A 301 4.67 22.84 6.07
CA LYS A 301 3.29 22.61 5.65
C LYS A 301 2.84 21.23 6.12
N TRP A 302 1.65 21.16 6.67
CA TRP A 302 1.07 20.00 7.31
C TRP A 302 -0.35 19.77 6.83
N LEU A 303 -0.79 18.53 6.94
CA LEU A 303 -2.14 18.08 6.65
C LEU A 303 -2.65 17.28 7.85
N THR A 304 -3.86 17.57 8.30
CA THR A 304 -4.60 16.71 9.23
C THR A 304 -5.94 16.38 8.61
N ALA A 305 -6.35 15.12 8.70
CA ALA A 305 -7.60 14.66 8.14
C ALA A 305 -8.18 13.51 8.96
N ASN A 306 -9.50 13.43 8.99
CA ASN A 306 -10.22 12.26 9.48
C ASN A 306 -11.35 11.88 8.52
N ARG A 307 -11.61 10.58 8.43
CA ARG A 307 -12.68 10.02 7.62
C ARG A 307 -13.39 8.95 8.40
N PHE A 308 -14.72 9.01 8.34
CA PHE A 308 -15.60 7.99 8.88
C PHE A 308 -16.47 7.46 7.74
N GLU A 309 -16.45 6.16 7.50
CA GLU A 309 -17.26 5.50 6.48
C GLU A 309 -18.22 4.51 7.12
N PHE A 310 -19.42 4.41 6.56
CA PHE A 310 -20.41 3.44 6.98
C PHE A 310 -21.40 3.19 5.84
N SER A 311 -22.07 2.03 5.88
CA SER A 311 -23.08 1.67 4.90
C SER A 311 -24.45 1.57 5.57
N PRO A 312 -25.33 2.58 5.42
CA PRO A 312 -26.64 2.57 6.05
C PRO A 312 -27.62 1.58 5.39
N LEU A 313 -27.39 1.21 4.13
CA LEU A 313 -28.20 0.31 3.31
C LEU A 313 -27.27 -0.53 2.43
N THR A 314 -27.71 -1.73 2.04
CA THR A 314 -27.00 -2.54 1.03
C THR A 314 -26.83 -1.76 -0.27
N GLY A 315 -25.62 -1.78 -0.83
CA GLY A 315 -25.29 -1.03 -2.04
C GLY A 315 -25.12 0.49 -1.86
N MET A 316 -25.07 0.98 -0.62
CA MET A 316 -24.83 2.39 -0.32
C MET A 316 -23.67 2.55 0.67
N ALA A 317 -22.60 3.21 0.25
CA ALA A 317 -21.50 3.64 1.11
C ALA A 317 -21.55 5.16 1.32
N VAL A 318 -21.38 5.60 2.58
CA VAL A 318 -21.33 7.02 2.96
C VAL A 318 -20.01 7.29 3.66
N GLY A 319 -19.27 8.29 3.17
CA GLY A 319 -18.03 8.73 3.79
C GLY A 319 -18.08 10.20 4.20
N LEU A 320 -17.87 10.47 5.49
CA LEU A 320 -17.77 11.80 6.07
C LEU A 320 -16.30 12.14 6.28
N THR A 321 -15.85 13.29 5.80
CA THR A 321 -14.43 13.67 5.87
C THR A 321 -14.25 15.11 6.33
N GLY A 322 -13.34 15.30 7.28
CA GLY A 322 -12.79 16.59 7.67
C GLY A 322 -11.31 16.66 7.33
N MET A 323 -10.84 17.78 6.78
CA MET A 323 -9.43 17.98 6.45
C MET A 323 -9.04 19.45 6.62
N ILE A 324 -7.86 19.69 7.19
CA ILE A 324 -7.21 21.00 7.20
C ILE A 324 -5.77 20.87 6.71
N VAL A 325 -5.38 21.79 5.83
CA VAL A 325 -3.98 22.07 5.49
C VAL A 325 -3.56 23.33 6.22
N TYR A 326 -2.46 23.27 6.96
CA TYR A 326 -1.92 24.40 7.70
C TYR A 326 -0.41 24.48 7.53
N GLY A 327 0.18 25.66 7.72
CA GLY A 327 1.62 25.83 7.52
C GLY A 327 2.14 27.11 8.15
N ASN A 328 3.42 27.40 7.89
CA ASN A 328 4.18 28.51 8.51
C ASN A 328 4.22 28.42 10.05
N ARG A 329 4.12 27.20 10.58
CA ARG A 329 4.22 26.86 12.00
C ARG A 329 4.58 25.39 12.18
N SER A 330 5.08 25.06 13.36
CA SER A 330 5.31 23.67 13.78
C SER A 330 4.01 22.88 13.85
N ALA A 331 4.11 21.55 13.93
CA ALA A 331 2.94 20.68 14.10
C ALA A 331 2.15 21.06 15.37
N ASP A 332 0.83 21.19 15.22
CA ASP A 332 -0.06 21.56 16.32
C ASP A 332 -0.60 20.29 16.99
N TRP A 333 -0.39 20.17 18.30
CA TRP A 333 -0.86 19.02 19.09
C TRP A 333 -2.38 18.87 19.06
N ALA A 334 -3.13 19.96 18.90
CA ALA A 334 -4.59 19.90 18.75
C ALA A 334 -5.00 19.15 17.46
N TYR A 335 -4.17 19.19 16.43
CA TYR A 335 -4.39 18.53 15.14
C TYR A 335 -3.83 17.11 15.07
N LEU A 336 -3.17 16.65 16.13
CA LEU A 336 -2.78 15.24 16.33
C LEU A 336 -3.89 14.40 16.98
N PHE A 337 -4.95 15.04 17.50
CA PHE A 337 -6.04 14.32 18.15
C PHE A 337 -7.05 13.80 17.11
N PRO A 338 -7.23 12.47 16.98
CA PRO A 338 -7.98 11.89 15.85
C PRO A 338 -9.44 12.35 15.69
N ILE A 339 -10.10 12.65 16.81
CA ILE A 339 -11.54 12.93 16.89
C ILE A 339 -11.80 14.44 17.01
N ASN A 340 -10.79 15.29 16.79
CA ASN A 340 -10.98 16.73 16.95
C ASN A 340 -11.83 17.32 15.81
N TYR A 341 -12.67 18.30 16.15
CA TYR A 341 -13.30 19.14 15.15
C TYR A 341 -12.30 20.22 14.73
N PHE A 342 -11.88 20.19 13.48
CA PHE A 342 -10.90 21.14 12.99
C PHE A 342 -11.53 22.54 12.86
N ARG A 343 -11.04 23.51 13.65
CA ARG A 343 -11.41 24.92 13.55
C ARG A 343 -10.33 25.68 12.79
N ALA A 344 -10.73 26.39 11.73
CA ALA A 344 -9.84 27.23 10.93
C ALA A 344 -9.51 28.56 11.63
#